data_AF-A0A974CFW5-F1
#
_entry.id   AF-A0A974CFW5-F1
#
_cell.length_a   1.000
_cell.length_b   1.000
_cell.length_c   1.000
_cell.angle_alpha   90.00
_cell.angle_beta   90.00
_cell.angle_gamma   90.00
#
_symmetry.space_group_name_H-M   'P 1'
#
loop_
_entity.id
_entity.type
_entity.pdbx_description
1 polymer ?
#
loop_
_entity_poly.entity_id
_entity_poly.type
_entity_poly.pdbx_seq_one_letter_code
_entity_poly.pdbx_strand_id
1 'polypeptide(L)'
;MREEQIRRWTEWDTNLDKEESKMKIKAKFQHNNSKHIQWQCGSDGEVWAWIMGESPNDKPYEQICEELMTERARQQAQIEAEEQWKQKEAEIEKKFRDAMAKEKARIVAEKWKEEIEDRKAAKLMENKFQEELKKREEEERRKGEEQIRQREELRAKELYLSLKKAQQQCQRNENEEEEWQQQLQKSRAADEDRKHKARWARAEYHRQSLRAIQKGKVAGLSNLFQTVNLNNGQESSQENNRTSQLIKLQVPVGKVWERPARPITRDVIIRWFKEEQLPRRAVMEKNTEVVAPWFHGIISREEAEELLMNKPEGSFLVRVSEKIWGYALSYRQQTGFKHFLVDASGDYYSFLGVDPNRHATLTDLIDFHKEEVITSSGGELLVEPCGQIKNTPDYSILFD
;
A
#
# COMPACT_ATOMS: atom_id res chain seq x y z
N MET A 1 36.05 -12.91 -78.59
CA MET A 1 35.10 -13.64 -77.72
C MET A 1 35.58 -13.49 -76.29
N ARG A 2 34.66 -13.20 -75.35
CA ARG A 2 35.02 -12.89 -73.95
C ARG A 2 35.72 -14.10 -73.33
N GLU A 3 36.78 -13.87 -72.58
CA GLU A 3 37.60 -14.90 -71.91
C GLU A 3 36.74 -15.93 -71.15
N GLU A 4 35.60 -15.50 -70.60
CA GLU A 4 34.63 -16.38 -69.94
C GLU A 4 33.99 -17.44 -70.86
N GLN A 5 33.80 -17.13 -72.15
CA GLN A 5 33.33 -18.12 -73.14
C GLN A 5 34.42 -19.13 -73.49
N ILE A 6 35.68 -18.72 -73.55
CA ILE A 6 36.81 -19.64 -73.77
C ILE A 6 36.98 -20.53 -72.54
N ARG A 7 36.84 -19.98 -71.32
CA ARG A 7 36.89 -20.73 -70.07
C ARG A 7 35.76 -21.75 -69.94
N ARG A 8 34.52 -21.35 -70.25
CA ARG A 8 33.37 -22.27 -70.28
C ARG A 8 33.50 -23.31 -71.38
N TRP A 9 34.03 -22.94 -72.54
CA TRP A 9 34.27 -23.89 -73.64
C TRP A 9 35.35 -24.89 -73.26
N THR A 10 36.48 -24.46 -72.66
CA THR A 10 37.52 -25.37 -72.16
C THR A 10 37.07 -26.23 -70.98
N GLU A 11 36.26 -25.71 -70.06
CA GLU A 11 35.62 -26.52 -69.00
C GLU A 11 34.62 -27.54 -69.57
N TRP A 12 33.90 -27.17 -70.63
CA TRP A 12 32.99 -28.08 -71.32
C TRP A 12 33.75 -29.16 -72.10
N ASP A 13 34.80 -28.79 -72.83
CA ASP A 13 35.65 -29.69 -73.62
C ASP A 13 36.39 -30.68 -72.70
N THR A 14 36.94 -30.20 -71.58
CA THR A 14 37.58 -31.07 -70.57
C THR A 14 36.60 -31.98 -69.83
N ASN A 15 35.34 -31.58 -69.66
CA ASN A 15 34.31 -32.45 -69.12
C ASN A 15 33.81 -33.47 -70.14
N LEU A 16 33.75 -33.11 -71.42
CA LEU A 16 33.47 -34.04 -72.51
C LEU A 16 34.58 -35.08 -72.63
N ASP A 17 35.85 -34.68 -72.59
CA ASP A 17 36.98 -35.60 -72.57
C ASP A 17 36.94 -36.55 -71.37
N LYS A 18 36.51 -36.07 -70.19
CA LYS A 18 36.33 -36.90 -68.99
C LYS A 18 35.15 -37.85 -69.12
N GLU A 19 34.03 -37.43 -69.68
CA GLU A 19 32.87 -38.29 -69.92
C GLU A 19 33.16 -39.31 -71.04
N GLU A 20 33.87 -38.92 -72.10
CA GLU A 20 34.34 -39.81 -73.16
C GLU A 20 35.37 -40.82 -72.61
N SER A 21 36.25 -40.38 -71.70
CA SER A 21 37.17 -41.24 -70.97
C SER A 21 36.45 -42.22 -70.04
N LYS A 22 35.40 -41.78 -69.33
CA LYS A 22 34.56 -42.64 -68.49
C LYS A 22 33.73 -43.62 -69.32
N MET A 23 33.23 -43.21 -70.49
CA MET A 23 32.58 -44.11 -71.44
C MET A 23 33.58 -45.13 -72.02
N LYS A 24 34.82 -44.73 -72.34
CA LYS A 24 35.91 -45.64 -72.73
C LYS A 24 36.31 -46.58 -71.58
N ILE A 25 36.28 -46.13 -70.33
CA ILE A 25 36.53 -46.98 -69.14
C ILE A 25 35.37 -47.95 -68.88
N LYS A 26 34.12 -47.52 -69.01
CA LYS A 26 32.94 -48.41 -68.93
C LYS A 26 32.88 -49.40 -70.09
N ALA A 27 33.30 -49.00 -71.30
CA ALA A 27 33.46 -49.89 -72.45
C ALA A 27 34.63 -50.88 -72.24
N LYS A 28 35.73 -50.46 -71.59
CA LYS A 28 36.84 -51.36 -71.21
C LYS A 28 36.48 -52.33 -70.09
N PHE A 29 35.64 -51.92 -69.13
CA PHE A 29 35.14 -52.79 -68.05
C PHE A 29 34.03 -53.77 -68.47
N GLN A 30 33.57 -53.72 -69.73
CA GLN A 30 32.72 -54.74 -70.35
C GLN A 30 33.48 -55.66 -71.32
N HIS A 31 34.82 -55.71 -71.24
CA HIS A 31 35.61 -56.74 -71.92
C HIS A 31 36.03 -57.88 -70.97
N ASN A 32 35.08 -58.39 -70.18
CA ASN A 32 35.19 -59.75 -69.65
C ASN A 32 34.46 -60.68 -70.61
N ASN A 33 35.09 -60.94 -71.75
CA ASN A 33 34.71 -62.02 -72.63
C ASN A 33 35.91 -62.28 -73.55
N SER A 34 36.72 -63.28 -73.23
CA SER A 34 37.62 -63.89 -74.19
C SER A 34 36.76 -64.53 -75.29
N LYS A 35 36.26 -63.72 -76.22
CA LYS A 35 35.50 -64.24 -77.36
C LYS A 35 36.52 -64.89 -78.29
N HIS A 36 36.71 -66.19 -78.10
CA HIS A 36 37.34 -67.04 -79.09
C HIS A 36 36.39 -67.13 -80.29
N ILE A 37 36.75 -66.49 -81.39
CA ILE A 37 35.96 -66.56 -82.63
C ILE A 37 36.34 -67.88 -83.30
N GLN A 38 35.47 -68.88 -83.13
CA GLN A 38 35.58 -70.15 -83.84
C GLN A 38 34.94 -69.97 -85.22
N TRP A 39 35.79 -69.84 -86.25
CA TRP A 39 35.35 -69.72 -87.63
C TRP A 39 34.69 -71.04 -88.06
N GLN A 40 33.45 -70.97 -88.53
CA GLN A 40 32.77 -72.12 -89.12
C GLN A 40 33.20 -72.20 -90.59
N CYS A 41 33.76 -73.33 -91.01
CA CYS A 41 34.11 -73.55 -92.42
C CYS A 41 32.94 -74.22 -93.16
N GLY A 42 32.68 -73.78 -94.39
CA GLY A 42 31.75 -74.42 -95.30
C GLY A 42 32.25 -75.81 -95.73
N SER A 43 31.40 -76.56 -96.45
CA SER A 43 31.74 -77.88 -96.98
C SER A 43 32.89 -77.89 -98.00
N ASP A 44 33.29 -76.71 -98.47
CA ASP A 44 34.41 -76.40 -99.37
C ASP A 44 35.72 -76.08 -98.62
N GLY A 45 35.68 -75.96 -97.29
CA GLY A 45 36.83 -75.62 -96.46
C GLY A 45 37.10 -74.12 -96.33
N GLU A 46 36.28 -73.26 -96.93
CA GLU A 46 36.37 -71.81 -96.81
C GLU A 46 35.59 -71.30 -95.59
N VAL A 47 36.02 -70.18 -95.02
CA VAL A 47 35.41 -69.61 -93.82
C VAL A 47 34.05 -69.00 -94.17
N TRP A 48 32.99 -69.44 -93.51
CA TRP A 48 31.64 -68.92 -93.69
C TRP A 48 31.36 -67.78 -92.71
N ALA A 49 30.95 -66.63 -93.24
CA ALA A 49 30.56 -65.46 -92.45
C ALA A 49 29.09 -65.12 -92.72
N TRP A 50 28.25 -65.20 -91.70
CA TRP A 50 26.86 -64.76 -91.79
C TRP A 50 26.78 -63.26 -91.59
N ILE A 51 26.41 -62.55 -92.64
CA ILE A 51 26.20 -61.10 -92.64
C ILE A 51 24.71 -60.87 -92.36
N MET A 52 24.39 -60.31 -91.18
CA MET A 52 23.00 -59.98 -90.84
C MET A 52 22.40 -59.08 -91.92
N GLY A 53 21.36 -59.55 -92.62
CA GLY A 53 20.62 -58.78 -93.63
C GLY A 53 20.80 -59.21 -95.09
N GLU A 54 21.64 -60.22 -95.41
CA GLU A 54 21.82 -60.71 -96.79
C GLU A 54 20.93 -61.92 -97.18
N SER A 55 20.21 -62.51 -96.22
CA SER A 55 19.24 -63.58 -96.49
C SER A 55 17.90 -63.03 -96.98
N PRO A 56 17.21 -63.66 -97.95
CA PRO A 56 15.90 -63.20 -98.46
C PRO A 56 14.79 -63.05 -97.40
N ASN A 57 14.97 -63.66 -96.22
CA ASN A 57 14.03 -63.60 -95.11
C ASN A 57 14.50 -62.72 -93.93
N ASP A 58 15.70 -62.13 -93.98
CA ASP A 58 16.23 -61.30 -92.90
C ASP A 58 15.93 -59.82 -93.12
N LYS A 59 15.70 -59.08 -92.02
CA LYS A 59 15.61 -57.61 -92.08
C LYS A 59 16.99 -57.04 -92.42
N PRO A 60 17.10 -56.06 -93.33
CA PRO A 60 18.36 -55.40 -93.61
C PRO A 60 18.90 -54.75 -92.33
N TYR A 61 20.23 -54.76 -92.18
CA TYR A 61 20.93 -54.27 -90.99
C TYR A 61 20.53 -52.83 -90.64
N GLU A 62 20.40 -51.97 -91.66
CA GLU A 62 19.98 -50.58 -91.51
C GLU A 62 18.61 -50.45 -90.83
N GLN A 63 17.66 -51.33 -91.17
CA GLN A 63 16.32 -51.32 -90.59
C GLN A 63 16.32 -51.80 -89.13
N ILE A 64 17.19 -52.76 -88.79
CA ILE A 64 17.38 -53.21 -87.39
C ILE A 64 18.01 -52.10 -86.55
N CYS A 65 19.01 -51.40 -87.10
CA CYS A 65 19.63 -50.24 -86.45
C CYS A 65 18.62 -49.10 -86.26
N GLU A 66 17.80 -48.80 -87.25
CA GLU A 66 16.76 -47.77 -87.18
C GLU A 66 15.67 -48.13 -86.16
N GLU A 67 15.23 -49.39 -86.11
CA GLU A 67 14.28 -49.91 -85.11
C GLU A 67 14.86 -49.77 -83.68
N LEU A 68 16.14 -50.09 -83.47
CA LEU A 68 16.81 -49.91 -82.17
C LEU A 68 16.97 -48.44 -81.78
N MET A 69 17.26 -47.56 -82.74
CA MET A 69 17.41 -46.13 -82.51
C MET A 69 16.07 -45.49 -82.15
N THR A 70 15.00 -45.85 -82.86
CA THR A 70 13.65 -45.38 -82.58
C THR A 70 13.12 -45.90 -81.24
N GLU A 71 13.42 -47.15 -80.88
CA GLU A 71 13.04 -47.70 -79.59
C GLU A 71 13.77 -47.02 -78.42
N ARG A 72 15.07 -46.75 -78.55
CA ARG A 72 15.82 -45.94 -77.56
C ARG A 72 15.28 -44.51 -77.47
N ALA A 73 14.93 -43.88 -78.59
CA ALA A 73 14.36 -42.54 -78.60
C ALA A 73 13.00 -42.49 -77.89
N ARG A 74 12.15 -43.51 -78.07
CA ARG A 74 10.88 -43.63 -77.35
C ARG A 74 11.09 -43.80 -75.85
N GLN A 75 12.00 -44.68 -75.45
CA GLN A 75 12.32 -44.89 -74.03
C GLN A 75 12.84 -43.60 -73.38
N GLN A 76 13.72 -42.87 -74.08
CA GLN A 76 14.22 -41.58 -73.62
C GLN A 76 13.09 -40.55 -73.48
N ALA A 77 12.22 -40.44 -74.48
CA ALA A 77 11.07 -39.54 -74.43
C ALA A 77 10.10 -39.88 -73.28
N GLN A 78 9.93 -41.17 -72.97
CA GLN A 78 9.09 -41.62 -71.86
C GLN A 78 9.70 -41.26 -70.50
N ILE A 79 11.01 -41.44 -70.33
CA ILE A 79 11.73 -41.02 -69.11
C ILE A 79 11.63 -39.50 -68.91
N GLU A 80 11.85 -38.72 -69.97
CA GLU A 80 11.73 -37.25 -69.91
C GLU A 80 10.29 -36.80 -69.58
N ALA A 81 9.28 -37.47 -70.14
CA ALA A 81 7.88 -37.20 -69.84
C ALA A 81 7.52 -37.50 -68.38
N GLU A 82 8.04 -38.59 -67.82
CA GLU A 82 7.85 -38.94 -66.41
C GLU A 82 8.53 -37.92 -65.48
N GLU A 83 9.72 -37.44 -65.83
CA GLU A 83 10.41 -36.37 -65.08
C GLU A 83 9.64 -35.05 -65.13
N GLN A 84 9.15 -34.67 -66.31
CA GLN A 84 8.28 -33.50 -66.49
C GLN A 84 7.00 -33.61 -65.64
N TRP A 85 6.40 -34.79 -65.58
CA TRP A 85 5.23 -35.03 -64.73
C TRP A 85 5.60 -34.83 -63.26
N LYS A 86 6.66 -35.47 -62.76
CA LYS A 86 7.11 -35.31 -61.36
C LYS A 86 7.36 -33.84 -61.00
N GLN A 87 7.94 -33.06 -61.91
CA GLN A 87 8.11 -31.63 -61.71
C GLN A 87 6.78 -30.88 -61.61
N LYS A 88 5.81 -31.19 -62.47
CA LYS A 88 4.47 -30.60 -62.44
C LYS A 88 3.69 -30.97 -61.19
N GLU A 89 3.79 -32.21 -60.75
CA GLU A 89 3.18 -32.69 -59.51
C GLU A 89 3.76 -31.98 -58.28
N ALA A 90 5.09 -31.84 -58.22
CA ALA A 90 5.75 -31.08 -57.16
C ALA A 90 5.38 -29.58 -57.19
N GLU A 91 5.20 -29.00 -58.38
CA GLU A 91 4.73 -27.62 -58.55
C GLU A 91 3.30 -27.44 -58.01
N ILE A 92 2.41 -28.39 -58.28
CA ILE A 92 1.02 -28.40 -57.77
C ILE A 92 1.02 -28.56 -56.25
N GLU A 93 1.79 -29.51 -55.71
CA GLU A 93 1.90 -29.75 -54.27
C GLU A 93 2.46 -28.52 -53.54
N LYS A 94 3.45 -27.84 -54.13
CA LYS A 94 3.97 -26.58 -53.60
C LYS A 94 2.88 -25.49 -53.57
N LYS A 95 2.16 -25.30 -54.67
CA LYS A 95 1.05 -24.33 -54.75
C LYS A 95 -0.04 -24.61 -53.71
N PHE A 96 -0.37 -25.88 -53.47
CA PHE A 96 -1.34 -26.27 -52.46
C PHE A 96 -0.85 -25.93 -51.04
N ARG A 97 0.40 -26.28 -50.71
CA ARG A 97 1.01 -25.92 -49.42
C ARG A 97 1.07 -24.42 -49.21
N ASP A 98 1.45 -23.65 -50.22
CA ASP A 98 1.49 -22.19 -50.17
C ASP A 98 0.10 -21.58 -49.97
N ALA A 99 -0.93 -22.11 -50.65
CA ALA A 99 -2.32 -21.69 -50.46
C ALA A 99 -2.81 -21.95 -49.03
N MET A 100 -2.51 -23.13 -48.47
CA MET A 100 -2.86 -23.48 -47.10
C MET A 100 -2.12 -22.61 -46.07
N ALA A 101 -0.84 -22.32 -46.30
CA ALA A 101 -0.07 -21.42 -45.43
C ALA A 101 -0.65 -20.00 -45.45
N LYS A 102 -1.02 -19.49 -46.62
CA LYS A 102 -1.66 -18.18 -46.79
C LYS A 102 -2.99 -18.10 -46.05
N GLU A 103 -3.82 -19.14 -46.14
CA GLU A 103 -5.12 -19.17 -45.46
C GLU A 103 -4.96 -19.26 -43.93
N LYS A 104 -4.03 -20.08 -43.44
CA LYS A 104 -3.68 -20.12 -42.01
C LYS A 104 -3.20 -18.76 -41.51
N ALA A 105 -2.35 -18.07 -42.27
CA ALA A 105 -1.88 -16.73 -41.91
C ALA A 105 -3.01 -15.70 -41.86
N ARG A 106 -4.00 -15.80 -42.75
CA ARG A 106 -5.20 -14.94 -42.74
C ARG A 106 -6.02 -15.13 -41.46
N ILE A 107 -6.29 -16.38 -41.08
CA ILE A 107 -7.05 -16.70 -39.86
C ILE A 107 -6.31 -16.18 -38.61
N VAL A 108 -4.99 -16.36 -38.54
CA VAL A 108 -4.19 -15.85 -37.41
C VAL A 108 -4.24 -14.32 -37.37
N ALA A 109 -4.13 -13.65 -38.52
CA ALA A 109 -4.21 -12.19 -38.59
C ALA A 109 -5.58 -11.64 -38.19
N GLU A 110 -6.68 -12.32 -38.53
CA GLU A 110 -8.03 -11.95 -38.08
C GLU A 110 -8.18 -12.09 -36.56
N LYS A 111 -7.73 -13.20 -35.98
CA LYS A 111 -7.75 -13.39 -34.52
C LYS A 111 -6.95 -12.33 -33.77
N TRP A 112 -5.77 -11.97 -34.27
CA TRP A 112 -4.96 -10.90 -33.69
C TRP A 112 -5.65 -9.53 -33.74
N LYS A 113 -6.43 -9.25 -34.79
CA LYS A 113 -7.20 -8.00 -34.88
C LYS A 113 -8.33 -7.96 -33.87
N GLU A 114 -9.08 -9.05 -33.74
CA GLU A 114 -10.15 -9.19 -32.75
C GLU A 114 -9.61 -9.01 -31.32
N GLU A 115 -8.51 -9.70 -30.98
CA GLU A 115 -7.86 -9.58 -29.67
C GLU A 115 -7.37 -8.14 -29.38
N ILE A 116 -6.85 -7.43 -30.38
CA ILE A 116 -6.44 -6.03 -30.23
C ILE A 116 -7.66 -5.12 -29.98
N GLU A 117 -8.76 -5.32 -30.69
CA GLU A 117 -9.99 -4.55 -30.49
C GLU A 117 -10.63 -4.85 -29.14
N ASP A 118 -10.66 -6.10 -28.69
CA ASP A 118 -11.11 -6.48 -27.35
C ASP A 118 -10.24 -5.83 -26.27
N ARG A 119 -8.91 -5.84 -26.44
CA ARG A 119 -7.99 -5.17 -25.52
C ARG A 119 -8.21 -3.66 -25.47
N LYS A 120 -8.54 -3.03 -26.61
CA LYS A 120 -8.89 -1.60 -26.65
C LYS A 120 -10.22 -1.34 -25.95
N ALA A 121 -11.23 -2.19 -26.17
CA ALA A 121 -12.53 -2.09 -25.51
C ALA A 121 -12.39 -2.24 -23.99
N ALA A 122 -11.60 -3.19 -23.51
CA ALA A 122 -11.30 -3.38 -22.10
C ALA A 122 -10.63 -2.13 -21.48
N LYS A 123 -9.62 -1.56 -22.15
CA LYS A 123 -8.98 -0.31 -21.70
C LYS A 123 -9.96 0.87 -21.66
N LEU A 124 -10.88 0.94 -22.62
CA LEU A 124 -11.89 2.00 -22.65
C LEU A 124 -12.86 1.84 -21.48
N MET A 125 -13.29 0.63 -21.17
CA MET A 125 -14.15 0.34 -20.02
C MET A 125 -13.45 0.67 -18.70
N GLU A 126 -12.18 0.28 -18.56
CA GLU A 126 -11.36 0.62 -17.38
C GLU A 126 -11.25 2.14 -17.20
N ASN A 127 -10.92 2.88 -18.26
CA ASN A 127 -10.83 4.34 -18.19
C ASN A 127 -12.17 4.99 -17.82
N LYS A 128 -13.29 4.49 -18.34
CA LYS A 128 -14.62 4.98 -17.96
C LYS A 128 -14.92 4.73 -16.49
N PHE A 129 -14.59 3.54 -15.98
CA PHE A 129 -14.77 3.19 -14.58
C PHE A 129 -13.92 4.07 -13.66
N GLN A 130 -12.65 4.30 -14.01
CA GLN A 130 -11.77 5.21 -13.28
C GLN A 130 -12.30 6.65 -13.27
N GLU A 131 -12.88 7.11 -14.38
CA GLU A 131 -13.49 8.44 -14.45
C GLU A 131 -14.76 8.55 -13.60
N GLU A 132 -15.58 7.50 -13.56
CA GLU A 132 -16.75 7.43 -12.67
C GLU A 132 -16.36 7.44 -11.19
N LEU A 133 -15.30 6.71 -10.82
CA LEU A 133 -14.76 6.74 -9.46
C LEU A 133 -14.28 8.14 -9.07
N LYS A 134 -13.52 8.81 -9.95
CA LYS A 134 -13.08 10.20 -9.71
C LYS A 134 -14.26 11.16 -9.56
N LYS A 135 -15.31 11.02 -10.38
CA LYS A 135 -16.52 11.84 -10.25
C LYS A 135 -17.23 11.59 -8.91
N ARG A 136 -17.31 10.33 -8.47
CA ARG A 136 -17.90 9.99 -7.17
C ARG A 136 -17.08 10.57 -6.01
N GLU A 137 -15.75 10.47 -6.08
CA GLU A 137 -14.84 11.05 -5.09
C GLU A 137 -14.98 12.58 -5.02
N GLU A 138 -15.01 13.26 -6.17
CA GLU A 138 -15.21 14.72 -6.23
C GLU A 138 -16.59 15.14 -5.70
N GLU A 139 -17.63 14.34 -5.96
CA GLU A 139 -18.97 14.62 -5.44
C GLU A 139 -19.01 14.51 -3.90
N GLU A 140 -18.39 13.47 -3.34
CA GLU A 140 -18.29 13.31 -1.89
C GLU A 140 -17.43 14.41 -1.25
N ARG A 141 -16.32 14.80 -1.89
CA ARG A 141 -15.52 15.95 -1.44
C ARG A 141 -16.35 17.23 -1.42
N ARG A 142 -17.12 17.48 -2.48
CA ARG A 142 -18.01 18.66 -2.57
C ARG A 142 -19.09 18.64 -1.49
N LYS A 143 -19.69 17.48 -1.21
CA LYS A 143 -20.65 17.33 -0.09
C LYS A 143 -20.00 17.58 1.26
N GLY A 144 -18.77 17.09 1.46
CA GLY A 144 -17.99 17.33 2.68
C GLY A 144 -17.67 18.82 2.86
N GLU A 145 -17.18 19.48 1.82
CA GLU A 145 -16.92 20.93 1.81
C GLU A 145 -18.19 21.74 2.12
N GLU A 146 -19.34 21.35 1.54
CA GLU A 146 -20.61 22.03 1.80
C GLU A 146 -21.10 21.85 3.24
N GLN A 147 -20.93 20.65 3.83
CA GLN A 147 -21.22 20.43 5.25
C GLN A 147 -20.32 21.26 6.17
N ILE A 148 -19.03 21.38 5.84
CA ILE A 148 -18.09 22.25 6.58
C ILE A 148 -18.56 23.69 6.48
N ARG A 149 -18.88 24.19 5.27
CA ARG A 149 -19.39 25.56 5.06
C ARG A 149 -20.65 25.83 5.87
N GLN A 150 -21.60 24.90 5.89
CA GLN A 150 -22.82 25.03 6.69
C GLN A 150 -22.51 25.08 8.19
N ARG A 151 -21.59 24.23 8.67
CA ARG A 151 -21.17 24.21 10.08
C ARG A 151 -20.45 25.49 10.48
N GLU A 152 -19.59 26.02 9.61
CA GLU A 152 -18.93 27.32 9.80
C GLU A 152 -19.95 28.45 9.88
N GLU A 153 -20.95 28.47 9.00
CA GLU A 153 -22.00 29.49 9.00
C GLU A 153 -22.85 29.43 10.29
N LEU A 154 -23.23 28.22 10.72
CA LEU A 154 -23.93 28.01 11.99
C LEU A 154 -23.08 28.49 13.17
N ARG A 155 -21.79 28.12 13.19
CA ARG A 155 -20.88 28.53 14.26
C ARG A 155 -20.65 30.03 14.27
N ALA A 156 -20.55 30.67 13.10
CA ALA A 156 -20.43 32.11 12.98
C ALA A 156 -21.67 32.83 13.55
N LYS A 157 -22.88 32.31 13.28
CA LYS A 157 -24.12 32.84 13.86
C LYS A 157 -24.16 32.70 15.39
N GLU A 158 -23.75 31.55 15.92
CA GLU A 158 -23.65 31.33 17.37
C GLU A 158 -22.66 32.30 18.02
N LEU A 159 -21.47 32.44 17.44
CA LEU A 159 -20.44 33.37 17.93
C LEU A 159 -20.92 34.82 17.89
N TYR A 160 -21.61 35.22 16.82
CA TYR A 160 -22.21 36.56 16.72
C TYR A 160 -23.22 36.83 17.83
N LEU A 161 -24.13 35.88 18.09
CA LEU A 161 -25.12 36.02 19.17
C LEU A 161 -24.46 36.10 20.55
N SER A 162 -23.46 35.24 20.80
CA SER A 162 -22.69 35.25 22.03
C SER A 162 -21.96 36.59 22.24
N LEU A 163 -21.30 37.10 21.18
CA LEU A 163 -20.59 38.37 21.21
C LEU A 163 -21.55 39.55 21.47
N LYS A 164 -22.71 39.56 20.82
CA LYS A 164 -23.74 40.59 21.03
C LYS A 164 -24.26 40.60 22.46
N LYS A 165 -24.47 39.43 23.06
CA LYS A 165 -24.89 39.29 24.47
C LYS A 165 -23.82 39.78 25.42
N ALA A 166 -22.56 39.42 25.19
CA ALA A 166 -21.42 39.90 25.98
C ALA A 166 -21.31 41.43 25.91
N GLN A 167 -21.47 42.03 24.73
CA GLN A 167 -21.44 43.48 24.55
C GLN A 167 -22.56 44.17 25.34
N GLN A 168 -23.79 43.64 25.29
CA GLN A 168 -24.90 44.16 26.09
C GLN A 168 -24.65 44.06 27.59
N GLN A 169 -24.00 42.97 28.04
CA GLN A 169 -23.65 42.78 29.43
C GLN A 169 -22.55 43.75 29.88
N CYS A 170 -21.52 44.00 29.05
CA CYS A 170 -20.53 45.03 29.33
C CYS A 170 -21.17 46.41 29.45
N GLN A 171 -22.05 46.80 28.51
CA GLN A 171 -22.76 48.08 28.57
C GLN A 171 -23.63 48.19 29.84
N ARG A 172 -24.28 47.10 30.24
CA ARG A 172 -25.08 47.08 31.47
C ARG A 172 -24.20 47.22 32.71
N ASN A 173 -23.07 46.50 32.76
CA ASN A 173 -22.13 46.58 33.87
C ASN A 173 -21.49 47.97 33.98
N GLU A 174 -21.18 48.62 32.85
CA GLU A 174 -20.68 50.00 32.83
C GLU A 174 -21.70 50.97 33.42
N ASN A 175 -22.98 50.85 33.01
CA ASN A 175 -24.05 51.68 33.59
C ASN A 175 -24.27 51.40 35.09
N GLU A 176 -24.23 50.13 35.51
CA GLU A 176 -24.37 49.74 36.92
C GLU A 176 -23.17 50.23 37.79
N GLU A 177 -21.96 50.24 37.23
CA GLU A 177 -20.76 50.79 37.86
C GLU A 177 -20.84 52.32 37.99
N GLU A 178 -21.30 53.02 36.95
CA GLU A 178 -21.55 54.46 37.02
C GLU A 178 -22.59 54.83 38.08
N GLU A 179 -23.69 54.06 38.15
CA GLU A 179 -24.71 54.22 39.19
C GLU A 179 -24.14 53.95 40.59
N TRP A 180 -23.33 52.90 40.75
CA TRP A 180 -22.66 52.58 42.00
C TRP A 180 -21.70 53.70 42.43
N GLN A 181 -20.93 54.27 41.51
CA GLN A 181 -20.03 55.39 41.79
C GLN A 181 -20.79 56.65 42.23
N GLN A 182 -21.92 56.97 41.58
CA GLN A 182 -22.78 58.08 41.99
C GLN A 182 -23.38 57.83 43.39
N GLN A 183 -23.82 56.60 43.67
CA GLN A 183 -24.32 56.20 44.98
C GLN A 183 -23.23 56.35 46.06
N LEU A 184 -21.99 55.96 45.74
CA LEU A 184 -20.84 56.09 46.62
C LEU A 184 -20.51 57.56 46.92
N GLN A 185 -20.53 58.43 45.91
CA GLN A 185 -20.34 59.87 46.08
C GLN A 185 -21.43 60.49 46.98
N LYS A 186 -22.70 60.12 46.77
CA LYS A 186 -23.82 60.56 47.62
C LYS A 186 -23.65 60.10 49.08
N SER A 187 -23.24 58.86 49.30
CA SER A 187 -22.96 58.33 50.65
C SER A 187 -21.80 59.08 51.31
N ARG A 188 -20.70 59.32 50.58
CA ARG A 188 -19.54 60.05 51.09
C ARG A 188 -19.90 61.49 51.46
N ALA A 189 -20.67 62.18 50.62
CA ALA A 189 -21.17 63.52 50.93
C ALA A 189 -22.07 63.53 52.18
N ALA A 190 -22.97 62.55 52.32
CA ALA A 190 -23.81 62.41 53.51
C ALA A 190 -23.00 62.11 54.79
N ASP A 191 -21.93 61.31 54.69
CA ASP A 191 -20.97 61.07 55.78
C ASP A 191 -20.23 62.35 56.17
N GLU A 192 -19.78 63.14 55.19
CA GLU A 192 -19.12 64.43 55.41
C GLU A 192 -20.04 65.45 56.07
N ASP A 193 -21.29 65.54 55.64
CA ASP A 193 -22.33 66.36 56.26
C ASP A 193 -22.59 65.94 57.70
N ARG A 194 -22.68 64.64 57.97
CA ARG A 194 -22.81 64.11 59.34
C ARG A 194 -21.59 64.47 60.19
N LYS A 195 -20.38 64.33 59.65
CA LYS A 195 -19.13 64.75 60.32
C LYS A 195 -19.11 66.25 60.57
N HIS A 196 -19.54 67.07 59.62
CA HIS A 196 -19.61 68.52 59.75
C HIS A 196 -20.61 68.94 60.82
N LYS A 197 -21.83 68.37 60.82
CA LYS A 197 -22.84 68.58 61.87
C LYS A 197 -22.32 68.16 63.25
N ALA A 198 -21.63 67.02 63.34
CA ALA A 198 -21.03 66.56 64.59
C ALA A 198 -19.92 67.51 65.08
N ARG A 199 -19.06 68.02 64.18
CA ARG A 199 -18.05 69.04 64.51
C ARG A 199 -18.69 70.32 65.00
N TRP A 200 -19.72 70.80 64.30
CA TRP A 200 -20.46 72.00 64.67
C TRP A 200 -21.14 71.86 66.03
N ALA A 201 -21.79 70.73 66.30
CA ALA A 201 -22.39 70.41 67.60
C ALA A 201 -21.34 70.39 68.74
N ARG A 202 -20.17 69.78 68.50
CA ARG A 202 -19.06 69.78 69.48
C ARG A 202 -18.52 71.19 69.74
N ALA A 203 -18.30 71.97 68.69
CA ALA A 203 -17.80 73.35 68.81
C ALA A 203 -18.84 74.26 69.50
N GLU A 204 -20.12 74.08 69.21
CA GLU A 204 -21.22 74.80 69.84
C GLU A 204 -21.35 74.46 71.32
N TYR A 205 -21.28 73.18 71.67
CA TYR A 205 -21.23 72.72 73.06
C TYR A 205 -20.02 73.32 73.80
N HIS A 206 -18.85 73.31 73.17
CA HIS A 206 -17.64 73.92 73.72
C HIS A 206 -17.81 75.44 73.93
N ARG A 207 -18.41 76.15 72.96
CA ARG A 207 -18.71 77.58 73.04
C ARG A 207 -19.71 77.91 74.16
N GLN A 208 -20.77 77.11 74.31
CA GLN A 208 -21.75 77.27 75.38
C GLN A 208 -21.15 76.96 76.76
N SER A 209 -20.29 75.93 76.84
CA SER A 209 -19.53 75.61 78.05
C SER A 209 -18.61 76.77 78.46
N LEU A 210 -17.85 77.34 77.53
CA LEU A 210 -17.01 78.51 77.80
C LEU A 210 -17.84 79.74 78.26
N ARG A 211 -19.02 79.97 77.68
CA ARG A 211 -19.95 81.03 78.14
C ARG A 211 -20.54 80.74 79.51
N ALA A 212 -20.79 79.47 79.86
CA ALA A 212 -21.27 79.07 81.18
C ALA A 212 -20.19 79.26 82.26
N ILE A 213 -18.91 79.00 81.91
CA ILE A 213 -17.75 79.29 82.75
C ILE A 213 -17.61 80.79 83.01
N GLN A 214 -17.75 81.63 81.97
CA GLN A 214 -17.70 83.10 82.11
C GLN A 214 -18.87 83.70 82.90
N LYS A 215 -20.05 83.05 82.91
CA LYS A 215 -21.23 83.48 83.69
C LYS A 215 -21.25 82.99 85.14
N GLY A 216 -20.15 82.41 85.63
CA GLY A 216 -19.97 82.05 87.05
C GLY A 216 -20.92 80.98 87.57
N LYS A 217 -21.45 80.09 86.71
CA LYS A 217 -22.47 79.09 87.09
C LYS A 217 -21.98 77.65 87.21
N VAL A 218 -20.69 77.36 87.06
CA VAL A 218 -20.15 76.03 87.38
C VAL A 218 -18.78 76.18 88.05
N ALA A 219 -18.71 75.72 89.29
CA ALA A 219 -17.50 75.63 90.09
C ALA A 219 -16.44 74.75 89.40
N GLY A 220 -15.17 75.13 89.58
CA GLY A 220 -14.03 74.50 88.94
C GLY A 220 -13.92 73.01 89.20
N LEU A 221 -13.89 72.23 88.13
CA LEU A 221 -13.44 70.84 88.09
C LEU A 221 -12.82 70.54 86.72
N SER A 222 -11.87 71.36 86.24
CA SER A 222 -11.20 71.14 84.95
C SER A 222 -9.70 70.78 85.05
N ASN A 223 -9.16 70.57 86.26
CA ASN A 223 -7.75 70.19 86.45
C ASN A 223 -7.54 68.82 87.12
N LEU A 224 -8.54 67.93 87.12
CA LEU A 224 -8.43 66.63 87.82
C LEU A 224 -8.68 65.40 86.92
N PHE A 225 -8.50 65.49 85.60
CA PHE A 225 -8.70 64.33 84.71
C PHE A 225 -7.54 64.05 83.74
N GLN A 226 -6.34 64.61 83.97
CA GLN A 226 -5.16 64.33 83.15
C GLN A 226 -4.20 63.28 83.72
N THR A 227 -4.48 62.66 84.87
CA THR A 227 -3.55 61.68 85.46
C THR A 227 -4.28 60.59 86.24
N VAL A 228 -4.96 59.66 85.56
CA VAL A 228 -5.17 58.24 85.98
C VAL A 228 -6.10 57.53 84.99
N ASN A 229 -5.55 56.82 84.00
CA ASN A 229 -6.07 55.54 83.46
C ASN A 229 -5.18 55.07 82.31
N LEU A 230 -4.02 54.52 82.68
CA LEU A 230 -3.31 53.50 81.94
C LEU A 230 -3.09 52.35 82.93
N ASN A 231 -4.06 51.46 83.09
CA ASN A 231 -3.87 50.00 83.17
C ASN A 231 -5.11 49.23 83.66
N ASN A 232 -5.35 48.11 82.98
CA ASN A 232 -6.24 46.95 83.24
C ASN A 232 -7.76 47.14 83.07
N GLY A 233 -8.48 46.27 82.33
CA GLY A 233 -8.09 45.08 81.59
C GLY A 233 -9.29 44.38 80.93
N GLN A 234 -8.97 43.54 79.94
CA GLN A 234 -9.68 42.34 79.44
C GLN A 234 -11.11 42.45 78.88
N GLU A 235 -11.25 42.14 77.58
CA GLU A 235 -12.04 41.00 77.06
C GLU A 235 -11.61 40.74 75.60
N SER A 236 -10.81 39.69 75.37
CA SER A 236 -11.21 38.43 74.73
C SER A 236 -11.35 38.51 73.21
N SER A 237 -10.32 38.04 72.50
CA SER A 237 -10.51 37.16 71.35
C SER A 237 -9.28 36.26 71.23
N GLN A 238 -9.45 35.07 71.77
CA GLN A 238 -8.55 33.94 71.59
C GLN A 238 -8.40 33.68 70.09
N GLU A 239 -7.16 33.72 69.59
CA GLU A 239 -6.80 33.00 68.36
C GLU A 239 -6.87 31.50 68.66
N ASN A 240 -8.07 30.95 68.47
CA ASN A 240 -8.30 29.52 68.50
C ASN A 240 -7.96 28.94 67.13
N ASN A 241 -6.87 28.17 67.10
CA ASN A 241 -6.74 26.99 66.26
C ASN A 241 -7.97 26.09 66.44
N ARG A 242 -8.94 26.17 65.53
CA ARG A 242 -9.80 25.05 65.16
C ARG A 242 -10.18 25.17 63.68
N THR A 243 -9.47 24.39 62.88
CA THR A 243 -10.04 23.43 61.94
C THR A 243 -11.50 23.70 61.53
N SER A 244 -11.67 24.51 60.48
CA SER A 244 -12.92 24.58 59.72
C SER A 244 -12.72 23.79 58.44
N GLN A 245 -13.40 22.65 58.43
CA GLN A 245 -13.38 21.64 57.40
C GLN A 245 -13.62 22.22 56.00
N LEU A 246 -12.75 21.76 55.12
CA LEU A 246 -13.03 21.51 53.72
C LEU A 246 -14.42 20.84 53.58
N ILE A 247 -15.37 21.53 52.95
CA ILE A 247 -16.25 20.87 51.99
C ILE A 247 -16.00 21.57 50.65
N LYS A 248 -14.78 21.37 50.13
CA LYS A 248 -14.64 21.18 48.69
C LYS A 248 -15.23 19.80 48.47
N LEU A 249 -16.27 19.70 47.64
CA LEU A 249 -16.62 18.42 47.04
C LEU A 249 -15.42 17.96 46.21
N GLN A 250 -14.48 17.28 46.87
CA GLN A 250 -13.57 16.37 46.21
C GLN A 250 -14.44 15.20 45.79
N VAL A 251 -14.91 15.27 44.54
CA VAL A 251 -15.02 14.05 43.75
C VAL A 251 -13.71 13.29 43.97
N PRO A 252 -13.72 12.00 44.31
CA PRO A 252 -12.51 11.20 44.35
C PRO A 252 -12.03 11.06 42.91
N VAL A 253 -11.32 12.08 42.42
CA VAL A 253 -10.44 11.94 41.28
C VAL A 253 -9.30 11.09 41.83
N GLY A 254 -9.43 9.78 41.64
CA GLY A 254 -8.32 8.85 41.82
C GLY A 254 -7.09 9.46 41.17
N LYS A 255 -5.94 9.35 41.85
CA LYS A 255 -4.64 9.84 41.39
C LYS A 255 -4.58 9.79 39.85
N VAL A 256 -4.63 10.95 39.20
CA VAL A 256 -4.33 11.04 37.78
C VAL A 256 -2.90 10.61 37.69
N TRP A 257 -2.70 9.37 37.25
CA TRP A 257 -1.38 8.85 37.00
C TRP A 257 -0.82 9.69 35.85
N GLU A 258 0.15 10.56 36.16
CA GLU A 258 0.86 11.32 35.14
C GLU A 258 1.74 10.34 34.36
N ARG A 259 1.19 9.85 33.25
CA ARG A 259 1.86 8.94 32.33
C ARG A 259 3.17 9.61 31.84
N PRO A 260 4.34 9.00 32.05
CA PRO A 260 5.59 9.54 31.52
C PRO A 260 5.57 9.53 29.99
N ALA A 261 6.38 10.35 29.32
CA ALA A 261 6.35 10.44 27.85
C ALA A 261 6.65 9.12 27.12
N ARG A 262 7.34 8.18 27.79
CA ARG A 262 7.62 6.81 27.32
C ARG A 262 7.64 5.85 28.51
N PRO A 263 7.34 4.56 28.32
CA PRO A 263 7.54 3.57 29.37
C PRO A 263 9.03 3.45 29.71
N ILE A 264 9.37 3.54 31.00
CA ILE A 264 10.76 3.51 31.47
C ILE A 264 11.08 2.16 32.14
N THR A 265 10.08 1.53 32.77
CA THR A 265 10.24 0.23 33.44
C THR A 265 9.06 -0.69 33.15
N ARG A 266 9.32 -2.00 33.25
CA ARG A 266 8.33 -3.06 33.01
C ARG A 266 7.09 -2.93 33.92
N ASP A 267 7.27 -2.55 35.18
CA ASP A 267 6.15 -2.35 36.12
C ASP A 267 5.17 -1.26 35.66
N VAL A 268 5.70 -0.20 35.05
CA VAL A 268 4.87 0.89 34.55
C VAL A 268 4.12 0.47 33.28
N ILE A 269 4.72 -0.39 32.45
CA ILE A 269 4.04 -1.02 31.30
C ILE A 269 2.91 -1.93 31.79
N ILE A 270 3.16 -2.77 32.80
CA ILE A 270 2.14 -3.66 33.39
C ILE A 270 0.99 -2.83 33.96
N ARG A 271 1.31 -1.76 34.70
CA ARG A 271 0.32 -0.81 35.24
C ARG A 271 -0.54 -0.20 34.14
N TRP A 272 0.08 0.36 33.10
CA TRP A 272 -0.59 0.94 31.95
C TRP A 272 -1.50 -0.07 31.25
N PHE A 273 -1.00 -1.29 31.01
CA PHE A 273 -1.79 -2.33 30.39
C PHE A 273 -3.03 -2.68 31.22
N LYS A 274 -2.85 -2.86 32.54
CA LYS A 274 -3.94 -3.21 33.45
C LYS A 274 -4.98 -2.10 33.61
N GLU A 275 -4.54 -0.85 33.72
CA GLU A 275 -5.44 0.28 33.99
C GLU A 275 -6.09 0.84 32.73
N GLU A 276 -5.44 0.73 31.57
CA GLU A 276 -5.92 1.39 30.34
C GLU A 276 -6.28 0.42 29.22
N GLN A 277 -5.56 -0.68 29.04
CA GLN A 277 -5.75 -1.59 27.90
C GLN A 277 -6.72 -2.73 28.22
N LEU A 278 -6.68 -3.28 29.44
CA LEU A 278 -7.62 -4.33 29.88
C LEU A 278 -9.08 -3.85 29.88
N PRO A 279 -9.44 -2.66 30.43
CA PRO A 279 -10.82 -2.19 30.38
C PRO A 279 -11.33 -1.96 28.94
N ARG A 280 -10.40 -1.70 28.01
CA ARG A 280 -10.69 -1.54 26.58
C ARG A 280 -10.73 -2.85 25.81
N ARG A 281 -10.52 -3.99 26.47
CA ARG A 281 -10.48 -5.33 25.87
C ARG A 281 -9.52 -5.42 24.67
N ALA A 282 -8.42 -4.67 24.72
CA ALA A 282 -7.53 -4.48 23.57
C ALA A 282 -6.97 -5.79 22.99
N VAL A 283 -6.74 -6.80 23.84
CA VAL A 283 -6.11 -8.07 23.45
C VAL A 283 -7.08 -9.25 23.43
N MET A 284 -8.37 -8.98 23.56
CA MET A 284 -9.41 -10.03 23.56
C MET A 284 -9.92 -10.25 22.13
N GLU A 285 -10.33 -11.49 21.85
CA GLU A 285 -10.99 -11.80 20.59
C GLU A 285 -12.42 -11.21 20.54
N LYS A 286 -12.91 -10.92 19.34
CA LYS A 286 -14.22 -10.27 19.14
C LYS A 286 -15.32 -11.11 19.78
N ASN A 287 -16.05 -10.49 20.71
CA ASN A 287 -17.19 -11.08 21.44
C ASN A 287 -16.85 -12.25 22.38
N THR A 288 -15.58 -12.45 22.75
CA THR A 288 -15.17 -13.45 23.75
C THR A 288 -14.30 -12.82 24.84
N GLU A 289 -14.21 -13.49 25.99
CA GLU A 289 -13.27 -13.12 27.07
C GLU A 289 -11.94 -13.88 26.94
N VAL A 290 -11.65 -14.42 25.76
CA VAL A 290 -10.43 -15.17 25.47
C VAL A 290 -9.38 -14.23 24.91
N VAL A 291 -8.16 -14.32 25.45
CA VAL A 291 -7.01 -13.58 24.93
C VAL A 291 -6.70 -14.05 23.51
N ALA A 292 -6.56 -13.10 22.60
CA ALA A 292 -6.35 -13.38 21.19
C ALA A 292 -5.07 -14.21 20.98
N PRO A 293 -5.09 -15.19 20.06
CA PRO A 293 -3.99 -16.14 19.90
C PRO A 293 -2.67 -15.47 19.50
N TRP A 294 -2.73 -14.34 18.79
CA TRP A 294 -1.57 -13.57 18.35
C TRP A 294 -0.91 -12.74 19.45
N PHE A 295 -1.46 -12.66 20.66
CA PHE A 295 -0.93 -11.80 21.72
C PHE A 295 0.08 -12.54 22.62
N HIS A 296 1.27 -11.96 22.81
CA HIS A 296 2.36 -12.56 23.60
C HIS A 296 2.81 -11.72 24.80
N GLY A 297 2.09 -10.67 25.17
CA GLY A 297 2.45 -9.86 26.33
C GLY A 297 3.81 -9.15 26.18
N ILE A 298 4.61 -9.10 27.26
CA ILE A 298 5.89 -8.37 27.28
C ILE A 298 7.05 -9.33 26.98
N ILE A 299 7.29 -9.55 25.68
CA ILE A 299 8.43 -10.30 25.15
C ILE A 299 9.38 -9.38 24.36
N SER A 300 10.64 -9.78 24.28
CA SER A 300 11.66 -9.05 23.52
C SER A 300 11.43 -9.20 22.01
N ARG A 301 12.20 -8.43 21.23
CA ARG A 301 12.19 -8.56 19.78
C ARG A 301 12.76 -9.92 19.36
N GLU A 302 13.84 -10.34 20.01
CA GLU A 302 14.57 -11.56 19.72
C GLU A 302 13.72 -12.80 20.03
N GLU A 303 12.99 -12.78 21.16
CA GLU A 303 12.02 -13.84 21.51
C GLU A 303 10.90 -13.95 20.46
N ALA A 304 10.40 -12.82 19.97
CA ALA A 304 9.39 -12.80 18.91
C ALA A 304 9.92 -13.37 17.58
N GLU A 305 11.17 -13.05 17.22
CA GLU A 305 11.83 -13.59 16.03
C GLU A 305 12.03 -15.11 16.14
N GLU A 306 12.42 -15.62 17.32
CA GLU A 306 12.56 -17.05 17.58
C GLU A 306 11.25 -17.82 17.40
N LEU A 307 10.14 -17.28 17.93
CA LEU A 307 8.81 -17.86 17.77
C LEU A 307 8.34 -17.92 16.31
N LEU A 308 8.74 -16.93 15.50
CA LEU A 308 8.35 -16.80 14.09
C LEU A 308 9.32 -17.50 13.13
N MET A 309 10.51 -17.91 13.58
CA MET A 309 11.60 -18.39 12.71
C MET A 309 11.21 -19.59 11.85
N ASN A 310 10.47 -20.53 12.44
CA ASN A 310 10.02 -21.77 11.80
C ASN A 310 8.58 -21.70 11.29
N LYS A 311 8.01 -20.50 11.17
CA LYS A 311 6.64 -20.27 10.71
C LYS A 311 6.61 -19.82 9.24
N PRO A 312 5.51 -20.06 8.51
CA PRO A 312 5.39 -19.62 7.13
C PRO A 312 5.39 -18.09 7.01
N GLU A 313 5.73 -17.58 5.82
CA GLU A 313 5.55 -16.17 5.50
C GLU A 313 4.08 -15.75 5.72
N GLY A 314 3.87 -14.54 6.23
CA GLY A 314 2.54 -14.10 6.64
C GLY A 314 2.24 -14.34 8.12
N SER A 315 3.07 -15.12 8.82
CA SER A 315 2.89 -15.36 10.25
C SER A 315 3.24 -14.12 11.07
N PHE A 316 2.47 -13.85 12.11
CA PHE A 316 2.67 -12.65 12.93
C PHE A 316 2.32 -12.87 14.40
N LEU A 317 2.84 -11.99 15.25
CA LEU A 317 2.42 -11.86 16.65
C LEU A 317 2.48 -10.40 17.10
N VAL A 318 1.75 -10.09 18.17
CA VAL A 318 1.75 -8.76 18.79
C VAL A 318 2.27 -8.88 20.22
N ARG A 319 3.23 -8.02 20.53
CA ARG A 319 3.84 -7.89 21.85
C ARG A 319 3.69 -6.47 22.35
N VAL A 320 3.68 -6.28 23.66
CA VAL A 320 3.70 -4.95 24.28
C VAL A 320 5.06 -4.32 24.04
N SER A 321 5.08 -3.06 23.62
CA SER A 321 6.33 -2.36 23.33
C SER A 321 6.92 -1.74 24.58
N GLU A 322 8.22 -1.97 24.79
CA GLU A 322 8.97 -1.29 25.86
C GLU A 322 9.50 0.09 25.44
N LYS A 323 9.30 0.49 24.16
CA LYS A 323 9.81 1.77 23.62
C LYS A 323 8.75 2.87 23.55
N ILE A 324 7.49 2.49 23.42
CA ILE A 324 6.34 3.39 23.25
C ILE A 324 5.17 2.91 24.09
N TRP A 325 4.20 3.79 24.37
CA TRP A 325 2.92 3.40 24.97
C TRP A 325 2.04 2.71 23.94
N GLY A 326 2.28 1.42 23.75
CA GLY A 326 1.58 0.64 22.75
C GLY A 326 2.21 -0.71 22.52
N TYR A 327 2.10 -1.17 21.27
CA TYR A 327 2.46 -2.53 20.90
C TYR A 327 3.51 -2.52 19.80
N ALA A 328 4.09 -3.69 19.55
CA ALA A 328 4.89 -3.97 18.38
C ALA A 328 4.34 -5.23 17.72
N LEU A 329 3.97 -5.12 16.44
CA LEU A 329 3.63 -6.26 15.61
C LEU A 329 4.92 -6.81 15.00
N SER A 330 5.20 -8.08 15.21
CA SER A 330 6.34 -8.79 14.62
C SER A 330 5.82 -9.72 13.53
N TYR A 331 6.40 -9.63 12.34
CA TYR A 331 5.91 -10.26 11.12
C TYR A 331 7.01 -11.08 10.45
N ARG A 332 6.67 -12.29 10.01
CA ARG A 332 7.54 -13.18 9.23
C ARG A 332 7.42 -12.86 7.74
N GLN A 333 8.50 -12.33 7.18
CA GLN A 333 8.65 -12.12 5.73
C GLN A 333 9.50 -13.24 5.12
N GLN A 334 9.47 -13.44 3.80
CA GLN A 334 10.25 -14.46 3.11
C GLN A 334 11.72 -14.61 3.57
N THR A 335 12.45 -13.50 3.72
CA THR A 335 13.89 -13.49 4.03
C THR A 335 14.25 -12.87 5.38
N GLY A 336 13.29 -12.69 6.29
CA GLY A 336 13.57 -12.16 7.62
C GLY A 336 12.32 -11.83 8.43
N PHE A 337 12.42 -10.76 9.22
CA PHE A 337 11.35 -10.28 10.08
C PHE A 337 11.17 -8.77 9.94
N LYS A 338 9.92 -8.32 10.02
CA LYS A 338 9.55 -6.90 10.08
C LYS A 338 8.87 -6.62 11.41
N HIS A 339 9.11 -5.42 11.95
CA HIS A 339 8.48 -4.99 13.19
C HIS A 339 7.84 -3.63 13.00
N PHE A 340 6.56 -3.55 13.31
CA PHE A 340 5.77 -2.33 13.19
C PHE A 340 5.35 -1.89 14.57
N LEU A 341 5.62 -0.62 14.90
CA LEU A 341 5.17 -0.04 16.16
C LEU A 341 3.72 0.39 16.03
N VAL A 342 2.90 0.00 17.00
CA VAL A 342 1.49 0.36 17.09
C VAL A 342 1.33 1.33 18.26
N ASP A 343 0.90 2.55 17.96
CA ASP A 343 0.57 3.53 18.99
C ASP A 343 -0.76 3.16 19.66
N ALA A 344 -0.77 3.15 20.99
CA ALA A 344 -1.97 2.99 21.80
C ALA A 344 -2.04 4.06 22.90
N SER A 345 -1.35 5.20 22.68
CA SER A 345 -1.30 6.30 23.63
C SER A 345 -2.64 7.05 23.73
N GLY A 346 -3.45 7.03 22.67
CA GLY A 346 -4.76 7.69 22.58
C GLY A 346 -5.96 6.77 22.80
N ASP A 347 -7.08 7.10 22.17
CA ASP A 347 -8.34 6.33 22.11
C ASP A 347 -8.44 5.42 20.87
N TYR A 348 -7.37 5.35 20.08
CA TYR A 348 -7.28 4.55 18.86
C TYR A 348 -5.96 3.77 18.80
N TYR A 349 -5.87 2.86 17.83
CA TYR A 349 -4.69 2.09 17.49
C TYR A 349 -4.30 2.35 16.04
N SER A 350 -3.02 2.62 15.79
CA SER A 350 -2.49 2.85 14.42
C SER A 350 -1.02 2.50 14.34
N PHE A 351 -0.53 2.16 13.14
CA PHE A 351 0.90 1.99 12.92
C PHE A 351 1.64 3.33 12.92
N LEU A 352 2.77 3.42 13.63
CA LEU A 352 3.61 4.61 13.62
C LEU A 352 4.41 4.70 12.33
N GLY A 353 4.12 5.73 11.52
CA GLY A 353 4.94 6.13 10.37
C GLY A 353 4.78 5.26 9.12
N VAL A 354 3.81 4.35 9.09
CA VAL A 354 3.56 3.45 7.95
C VAL A 354 2.13 3.57 7.43
N ASP A 355 1.13 3.39 8.30
CA ASP A 355 -0.29 3.52 7.95
C ASP A 355 -0.96 4.63 8.78
N PRO A 356 -1.58 5.65 8.15
CA PRO A 356 -2.34 6.68 8.85
C PRO A 356 -3.69 6.20 9.41
N ASN A 357 -4.16 5.00 9.04
CA ASN A 357 -5.46 4.49 9.45
C ASN A 357 -5.53 4.24 10.96
N ARG A 358 -6.65 4.66 11.55
CA ARG A 358 -6.91 4.55 12.98
C ARG A 358 -8.03 3.55 13.23
N HIS A 359 -7.79 2.63 14.15
CA HIS A 359 -8.75 1.59 14.52
C HIS A 359 -9.22 1.80 15.95
N ALA A 360 -10.49 1.48 16.21
CA ALA A 360 -11.08 1.61 17.54
C ALA A 360 -10.53 0.57 18.53
N THR A 361 -10.21 -0.63 18.03
CA THR A 361 -9.60 -1.70 18.82
C THR A 361 -8.36 -2.24 18.13
N LEU A 362 -7.44 -2.81 18.91
CA LEU A 362 -6.26 -3.48 18.36
C LEU A 362 -6.65 -4.70 17.52
N THR A 363 -7.70 -5.43 17.92
CA THR A 363 -8.26 -6.54 17.12
C THR A 363 -8.78 -6.07 15.76
N ASP A 364 -9.42 -4.89 15.68
CA ASP A 364 -9.84 -4.31 14.39
C ASP A 364 -8.66 -3.94 13.49
N LEU A 365 -7.56 -3.43 14.07
CA LEU A 365 -6.32 -3.17 13.34
C LEU A 365 -5.76 -4.47 12.74
N ILE A 366 -5.69 -5.52 13.55
CA ILE A 366 -5.19 -6.83 13.08
C ILE A 366 -6.10 -7.39 11.99
N ASP A 367 -7.41 -7.40 12.20
CA ASP A 367 -8.36 -7.95 11.23
C ASP A 367 -8.35 -7.19 9.91
N PHE A 368 -8.25 -5.86 9.94
CA PHE A 368 -8.13 -5.04 8.73
C PHE A 368 -6.89 -5.44 7.91
N HIS A 369 -5.74 -5.62 8.57
CA HIS A 369 -4.51 -5.99 7.88
C HIS A 369 -4.37 -7.49 7.56
N LYS A 370 -5.41 -8.30 7.79
CA LYS A 370 -5.51 -9.63 7.18
C LYS A 370 -5.89 -9.54 5.71
N GLU A 371 -6.59 -8.49 5.32
CA GLU A 371 -7.06 -8.25 3.95
C GLU A 371 -6.29 -7.12 3.26
N GLU A 372 -5.82 -6.13 4.02
CA GLU A 372 -5.11 -4.96 3.51
C GLU A 372 -3.61 -4.96 3.89
N VAL A 373 -2.74 -4.64 2.93
CA VAL A 373 -1.29 -4.64 3.15
C VAL A 373 -0.87 -3.54 4.14
N ILE A 374 0.07 -3.83 5.03
CA ILE A 374 0.56 -2.83 6.00
C ILE A 374 1.35 -1.71 5.29
N THR A 375 2.25 -2.06 4.37
CA THR A 375 3.02 -1.09 3.59
C THR A 375 2.78 -1.29 2.09
N SER A 376 2.49 -0.22 1.34
CA SER A 376 2.22 -0.29 -0.10
C SER A 376 3.37 -0.88 -0.94
N SER A 377 4.61 -0.78 -0.47
CA SER A 377 5.80 -1.34 -1.14
C SER A 377 6.21 -2.72 -0.62
N GLY A 378 5.66 -3.15 0.52
CA GLY A 378 6.14 -4.29 1.28
C GLY A 378 5.27 -5.54 1.19
N GLY A 379 3.99 -5.39 0.85
CA GLY A 379 3.06 -6.50 0.61
C GLY A 379 2.74 -7.33 1.86
N GLU A 380 2.94 -6.79 3.07
CA GLU A 380 2.75 -7.54 4.31
C GLU A 380 1.26 -7.69 4.63
N LEU A 381 0.75 -8.92 4.54
CA LEU A 381 -0.60 -9.31 4.95
C LEU A 381 -0.53 -10.24 6.18
N LEU A 382 -1.36 -9.98 7.17
CA LEU A 382 -1.41 -10.77 8.40
C LEU A 382 -2.18 -12.08 8.14
N VAL A 383 -1.47 -13.17 7.84
CA VAL A 383 -2.10 -14.44 7.42
C VAL A 383 -2.35 -15.34 8.62
N GLU A 384 -1.31 -15.68 9.38
CA GLU A 384 -1.39 -16.69 10.45
C GLU A 384 -0.98 -16.09 11.80
N PRO A 385 -1.86 -16.13 12.83
CA PRO A 385 -1.47 -15.72 14.17
C PRO A 385 -0.53 -16.78 14.78
N CYS A 386 0.64 -16.35 15.21
CA CYS A 386 1.53 -17.18 16.01
C CYS A 386 0.98 -17.27 17.43
N GLY A 387 0.66 -18.49 17.86
CA GLY A 387 0.12 -18.78 19.18
C GLY A 387 1.18 -19.02 20.27
N GLN A 388 0.69 -19.23 21.49
CA GLN A 388 1.52 -19.58 22.65
C GLN A 388 2.16 -20.97 22.49
N ILE A 389 3.46 -21.09 22.77
CA ILE A 389 4.21 -22.36 22.69
C ILE A 389 4.46 -22.96 24.08
N LYS A 390 4.63 -22.11 25.10
CA LYS A 390 4.92 -22.53 26.47
C LYS A 390 3.63 -22.91 27.21
N ASN A 391 3.74 -23.81 28.19
CA ASN A 391 2.63 -24.17 29.09
C ASN A 391 2.11 -22.96 29.87
N THR A 392 3.01 -22.07 30.29
CA THR A 392 2.68 -20.78 30.88
C THR A 392 2.61 -19.73 29.77
N PRO A 393 1.47 -19.06 29.55
CA PRO A 393 1.35 -18.04 28.53
C PRO A 393 2.33 -16.88 28.76
N ASP A 394 2.93 -16.37 27.69
CA ASP A 394 3.87 -15.25 27.72
C ASP A 394 3.22 -13.96 28.29
N TYR A 395 1.90 -13.84 28.19
CA TYR A 395 1.13 -12.73 28.75
C TYR A 395 0.72 -12.87 30.21
N SER A 396 1.03 -13.99 30.89
CA SER A 396 0.61 -14.29 32.29
C SER A 396 0.81 -13.11 33.24
N ILE A 397 2.00 -12.51 33.25
CA ILE A 397 2.35 -11.37 34.12
C ILE A 397 1.45 -10.14 33.96
N LEU A 398 0.75 -10.01 32.82
CA LEU A 398 -0.17 -8.90 32.57
C LEU A 398 -1.55 -9.10 33.20
N PHE A 399 -1.89 -10.35 33.56
CA PHE A 399 -3.19 -10.74 34.12
C PHE A 399 -3.10 -11.19 35.59
N ASP A 400 -1.88 -11.41 36.10
CA ASP A 400 -1.62 -11.84 37.49
C ASP A 400 -1.97 -10.80 38.58
#